data_AF-A0AAJ2YP23-F1
#
_entry.id   AF-A0AAJ2YP23-F1
#
_cell.length_a   1.000
_cell.length_b   1.000
_cell.length_c   1.000
_cell.angle_alpha   90.00
_cell.angle_beta   90.00
_cell.angle_gamma   90.00
#
_symmetry.space_group_name_H-M   'P 1'
#
loop_
_entity.id
_entity.type
_entity.pdbx_description
1 polymer ?
#
loop_
_entity_poly.entity_id
_entity_poly.type
_entity_poly.pdbx_seq_one_letter_code
_entity_poly.pdbx_strand_id
1 'polypeptide(L)'
;MSHIVTVQDAVTAFGDFMEPTDAELDAIEREMPVILADVDLLDAYITTLDRTPTELDNRRIRRARRRALVARLALLNQTEGARLPGGAA
;
A
#
# COMPACT_ATOMS: atom_id res chain seq x y z
N MET A 1 -16.00 -32.78 8.62
CA MET A 1 -16.34 -31.90 7.48
C MET A 1 -17.58 -31.14 7.88
N SER A 2 -17.47 -29.84 8.14
CA SER A 2 -18.62 -29.01 8.54
C SER A 2 -19.19 -28.37 7.28
N HIS A 3 -20.39 -28.78 6.87
CA HIS A 3 -21.02 -28.25 5.67
C HIS A 3 -21.66 -26.89 5.97
N ILE A 4 -21.18 -25.86 5.27
CA ILE A 4 -21.80 -24.53 5.24
C ILE A 4 -22.99 -24.61 4.29
N VAL A 5 -24.15 -25.02 4.79
CA VAL A 5 -25.37 -25.18 3.95
C VAL A 5 -26.17 -23.87 3.88
N THR A 6 -26.00 -22.97 4.85
CA THR A 6 -26.83 -21.75 4.97
C THR A 6 -26.32 -20.53 4.22
N VAL A 7 -25.03 -20.50 3.83
CA VAL A 7 -24.46 -19.46 2.96
C VAL A 7 -23.85 -20.06 1.69
N GLN A 8 -24.31 -21.27 1.32
CA GLN A 8 -23.80 -21.98 0.14
C GLN A 8 -23.91 -21.12 -1.11
N ASP A 9 -25.07 -20.51 -1.38
CA ASP A 9 -25.26 -19.62 -2.53
C ASP A 9 -24.28 -18.46 -2.54
N ALA A 10 -23.97 -17.82 -1.40
CA ALA A 10 -22.99 -16.74 -1.34
C ALA A 10 -21.54 -17.24 -1.55
N VAL A 11 -21.23 -18.46 -1.09
CA VAL A 11 -19.92 -19.11 -1.25
C VAL A 11 -19.73 -19.68 -2.66
N THR A 12 -20.81 -20.06 -3.36
CA THR A 12 -20.79 -20.56 -4.74
C THR A 12 -21.14 -19.49 -5.79
N ALA A 13 -21.68 -18.33 -5.38
CA ALA A 13 -21.89 -17.17 -6.25
C ALA A 13 -20.58 -16.48 -6.64
N PHE A 14 -19.47 -16.82 -5.98
CA PHE A 14 -18.16 -16.72 -6.57
C PHE A 14 -18.11 -17.74 -7.72
N GLY A 15 -18.55 -17.35 -8.92
CA GLY A 15 -18.19 -18.08 -10.14
C GLY A 15 -16.68 -18.29 -10.18
N ASP A 16 -16.22 -19.34 -10.88
CA ASP A 16 -14.82 -19.78 -11.01
C ASP A 16 -13.86 -18.68 -10.57
N PHE A 17 -13.33 -18.80 -9.33
CA PHE A 17 -12.43 -17.86 -8.65
C PHE A 17 -11.92 -16.78 -9.61
N MET A 18 -12.59 -15.62 -9.67
CA MET A 18 -12.15 -14.52 -10.53
C MET A 18 -10.80 -14.04 -10.00
N GLU A 19 -9.72 -14.54 -10.60
CA GLU A 19 -8.38 -14.08 -10.31
C GLU A 19 -8.29 -12.59 -10.64
N PRO A 20 -7.51 -11.82 -9.86
CA PRO A 20 -7.24 -10.43 -10.21
C PRO A 20 -6.69 -10.34 -11.63
N THR A 21 -7.17 -9.37 -12.38
CA THR A 21 -6.64 -9.05 -13.70
C THR A 21 -5.21 -8.53 -13.59
N ASP A 22 -4.40 -8.68 -14.64
CA ASP A 22 -3.03 -8.14 -14.68
C ASP A 22 -2.99 -6.65 -14.34
N ALA A 23 -3.99 -5.87 -14.79
CA ALA A 23 -4.09 -4.45 -14.48
C ALA A 23 -4.34 -4.15 -12.99
N GLU A 24 -5.08 -5.02 -12.30
CA GLU A 24 -5.29 -4.93 -10.85
C GLU A 24 -4.02 -5.32 -10.08
N LEU A 25 -3.31 -6.36 -10.53
CA LEU A 25 -2.02 -6.74 -9.96
C LEU A 25 -0.96 -5.62 -10.15
N ASP A 26 -0.90 -5.02 -11.34
CA ASP A 26 -0.05 -3.87 -11.62
C ASP A 26 -0.41 -2.65 -10.78
N ALA A 27 -1.69 -2.48 -10.40
CA ALA A 27 -2.10 -1.44 -9.47
C ALA A 27 -1.52 -1.65 -8.08
N ILE A 28 -1.57 -2.89 -7.58
CA ILE A 28 -0.98 -3.26 -6.28
C ILE A 28 0.53 -3.00 -6.30
N GLU A 29 1.24 -3.44 -7.34
CA GLU A 29 2.69 -3.23 -7.44
C GLU A 29 3.07 -1.75 -7.48
N ARG A 30 2.26 -0.90 -8.12
CA ARG A 30 2.45 0.56 -8.10
C ARG A 30 2.28 1.16 -6.71
N GLU A 31 1.40 0.60 -5.89
CA GLU A 31 1.15 1.07 -4.52
C GLU A 31 2.18 0.57 -3.51
N MET A 32 2.84 -0.57 -3.77
CA MET A 32 3.76 -1.20 -2.83
C MET A 32 4.88 -0.29 -2.30
N PRO A 33 5.54 0.55 -3.10
CA PRO A 33 6.57 1.47 -2.59
C PRO A 33 6.04 2.45 -1.52
N VAL A 34 4.78 2.87 -1.60
CA VAL A 34 4.15 3.74 -0.60
C VAL A 34 3.90 2.97 0.69
N ILE A 35 3.36 1.76 0.57
CA ILE A 35 3.08 0.88 1.71
C ILE A 35 4.38 0.59 2.48
N LEU A 36 5.45 0.22 1.78
CA LEU A 36 6.75 -0.04 2.43
C LEU A 36 7.33 1.21 3.11
N ALA A 37 7.17 2.39 2.51
CA ALA A 37 7.65 3.64 3.13
C ALA A 37 6.83 4.02 4.39
N ASP A 38 5.54 3.69 4.42
CA ASP A 38 4.69 3.85 5.61
C ASP A 38 5.04 2.82 6.70
N VAL A 39 5.36 1.58 6.32
CA VAL A 39 5.88 0.54 7.26
C VAL A 39 7.19 1.00 7.89
N ASP A 40 8.15 1.50 7.11
CA ASP A 40 9.41 2.06 7.62
C ASP A 40 9.18 3.19 8.65
N LEU A 41 8.14 4.00 8.45
CA LEU A 41 7.76 5.06 9.38
C LEU A 41 7.15 4.47 10.66
N LEU A 42 6.28 3.47 10.54
CA LEU A 42 5.72 2.76 11.69
C LEU A 42 6.81 2.07 12.51
N ASP A 43 7.77 1.41 11.87
CA ASP A 43 8.91 0.79 12.55
C ASP A 43 9.76 1.82 13.32
N ALA A 44 9.96 3.00 12.73
CA ALA A 44 10.65 4.10 13.41
C ALA A 44 9.89 4.58 14.66
N TYR A 45 8.55 4.60 14.63
CA TYR A 45 7.73 4.92 15.80
C TYR A 45 7.76 3.79 16.83
N ILE A 46 7.55 2.55 16.42
CA ILE A 46 7.51 1.36 17.28
C ILE A 46 8.80 1.24 18.09
N THR A 47 9.95 1.46 17.45
CA THR A 47 11.28 1.45 18.11
C THR A 47 11.41 2.46 19.26
N THR A 48 10.53 3.47 19.30
CA THR A 48 10.55 4.54 20.32
C THR A 48 9.45 4.41 21.37
N LEU A 49 8.53 3.44 21.27
CA LEU A 49 7.41 3.34 22.20
C LEU A 49 7.84 2.94 23.62
N ASP A 50 8.87 2.10 23.75
CA ASP A 50 9.30 1.55 25.05
C ASP A 50 10.27 2.46 25.82
N ARG A 51 10.56 3.67 25.32
CA ARG A 51 11.56 4.58 25.93
C ARG A 51 11.30 6.05 25.61
N THR A 52 11.88 6.94 26.41
CA THR A 52 11.94 8.37 26.06
C THR A 52 12.74 8.56 24.76
N PRO A 53 12.16 9.17 23.70
CA PRO A 53 12.83 9.35 22.43
C PRO A 53 14.10 10.18 22.56
N THR A 54 15.20 9.70 21.96
CA THR A 54 16.44 10.46 21.87
C THR A 54 16.42 11.41 20.66
N GLU A 55 17.37 12.35 20.60
CA GLU A 55 17.57 13.20 19.42
C GLU A 55 17.80 12.40 18.13
N LEU A 56 18.48 11.26 18.22
CA LEU A 56 18.70 10.37 17.08
C LEU A 56 17.37 9.75 16.60
N ASP A 57 16.52 9.36 17.54
CA ASP A 57 15.20 8.78 17.23
C ASP A 57 14.31 9.82 16.55
N ASN A 58 14.30 11.05 17.06
CA ASN A 58 13.59 12.16 16.44
C ASN A 58 14.09 12.42 15.00
N ARG A 59 15.39 12.32 14.74
CA ARG A 59 15.96 12.43 13.39
C ARG A 59 15.53 11.26 12.50
N ARG A 60 15.52 10.03 13.01
CA ARG A 60 15.09 8.82 12.29
C ARG A 60 13.62 8.94 11.86
N ILE A 61 12.72 9.30 12.78
CA ILE A 61 11.30 9.52 12.51
C ILE A 61 11.12 10.60 11.45
N ARG A 62 11.81 11.74 11.57
CA ARG A 62 11.76 12.81 10.55
C ARG A 62 12.21 12.34 9.16
N ARG A 63 13.26 11.50 9.09
CA ARG A 63 13.75 10.95 7.82
C ARG A 63 12.74 9.97 7.21
N ALA A 64 12.21 9.04 8.01
CA ALA A 64 11.20 8.08 7.57
C ALA A 64 9.93 8.80 7.07
N ARG A 65 9.46 9.81 7.80
CA ARG A 65 8.31 10.63 7.40
C ARG A 65 8.52 11.34 6.07
N ARG A 66 9.72 11.90 5.83
CA ARG A 66 10.05 12.52 4.52
C ARG A 66 10.04 11.50 3.39
N ARG A 67 10.53 10.28 3.63
CA ARG A 67 10.49 9.20 2.62
C ARG A 67 9.06 8.79 2.28
N ALA A 68 8.21 8.59 3.29
CA ALA A 68 6.80 8.28 3.10
C ALA A 68 6.08 9.36 2.26
N LEU A 69 6.34 10.64 2.56
CA LEU A 69 5.78 11.74 1.76
C LEU A 69 6.29 11.74 0.31
N VAL A 70 7.59 11.49 0.09
CA VAL A 70 8.16 11.39 -1.27
C VAL A 70 7.54 10.23 -2.05
N ALA A 71 7.37 9.06 -1.42
CA ALA A 71 6.74 7.91 -2.05
C ALA A 71 5.28 8.22 -2.46
N ARG A 72 4.50 8.85 -1.57
CA ARG A 72 3.12 9.28 -1.87
C ARG A 72 3.07 10.27 -3.03
N LEU A 73 3.97 11.25 -3.06
CA LEU A 73 4.08 12.19 -4.18
C LEU A 73 4.43 11.49 -5.49
N ALA A 74 5.34 10.50 -5.46
CA ALA A 74 5.71 9.73 -6.64
C ALA A 74 4.52 8.93 -7.19
N LEU A 75 3.75 8.27 -6.32
CA LEU A 75 2.55 7.53 -6.72
C LEU A 75 1.50 8.47 -7.35
N LEU A 76 1.22 9.61 -6.71
CA LEU A 76 0.28 10.60 -7.24
C LEU A 76 0.69 11.09 -8.64
N ASN A 77 1.96 11.47 -8.81
CA ASN A 77 2.48 11.93 -10.10
C ASN A 77 2.44 10.83 -11.18
N GLN A 78 2.65 9.56 -10.82
CA GLN A 78 2.49 8.44 -11.76
C GLN A 78 1.03 8.26 -12.19
N THR A 79 0.08 8.39 -11.26
CA THR A 79 -1.36 8.29 -11.61
C THR A 79 -1.83 9.47 -12.47
N GLU A 80 -1.29 10.67 -12.28
CA GLU A 80 -1.58 11.82 -13.15
C GLU A 80 -1.02 11.62 -14.57
N GLY A 81 0.20 11.09 -14.69
CA GLY A 81 0.78 10.71 -15.98
C GLY A 81 -0.04 9.65 -16.72
N ALA A 82 -0.61 8.68 -15.99
CA ALA A 82 -1.49 7.66 -16.56
C ALA A 82 -2.89 8.19 -16.94
N ARG A 83 -3.37 9.27 -16.29
CA ARG A 83 -4.66 9.91 -16.57
C ARG A 83 -4.67 10.84 -17.80
N LEU A 84 -3.52 11.11 -18.41
CA LEU A 84 -3.41 11.87 -19.66
C LEU A 84 -3.21 10.91 -20.85
N PRO A 85 -4.26 10.29 -21.41
CA PRO A 85 -4.15 9.62 -22.70
C PRO A 85 -4.22 10.71 -23.78
N GLY A 86 -3.09 11.33 -24.11
CA GLY A 86 -3.05 12.22 -25.27
C GLY A 86 -1.99 13.30 -25.24
N GLY A 87 -0.99 13.12 -26.11
CA GLY A 87 -0.42 14.23 -26.85
C GLY A 87 1.11 14.24 -26.93
N ALA A 88 1.66 13.69 -28.02
CA ALA A 88 2.45 14.45 -28.99
C ALA A 88 2.93 13.56 -30.16
N ALA A 89 2.16 13.56 -31.25
CA ALA A 89 2.61 13.37 -32.63
C ALA A 89 1.86 14.38 -33.49
#